data_AF-A0A7J5Y788-F1
#
_entry.id   AF-A0A7J5Y788-F1
#
_cell.length_a   1.000
_cell.length_b   1.000
_cell.length_c   1.000
_cell.angle_alpha   90.00
_cell.angle_beta   90.00
_cell.angle_gamma   90.00
#
_symmetry.space_group_name_H-M   'P 1'
#
loop_
_entity.id
_entity.type
_entity.pdbx_description
1 polymer ?
#
loop_
_entity_poly.entity_id
_entity_poly.type
_entity_poly.pdbx_seq_one_letter_code
_entity_poly.pdbx_strand_id
1 'polypeptide(L)'
;MTVYSEAPPPELSDWLLRENSHQRFLPSHIKCPKGMLFPVLLGLALGLVGAFPSPQDDAAPGKNWVVIVAGSNGWYNYRHQADACHAYQIVHKNGIPDEQIVMMMYDDLANNENNPTPGILITGPDVTPQNFLAVLKGDSSKVKGGSGKLSAIDLQDTIKYMHENKKYKKSSYACYYDEKRDTYLGDWYSVNWMEDSDVEDLNKETLAKQFKIVKSHTNTSHVKQFGNKTLAHMKVIAFQGNSKSGVRPAPPMTLQPIADRDLTSSPDVPLAILRRKMMKSNDIQEVRGLLMEINSHLKVKEMMAETMRQVVEKVTGNQLKAEEVLNSRSDLTQSRCYMNALTHYKRNCFNWHKTEFEYALRHLYALVNLCERRYRADSILLAMDSVCHFNKQRGF
;
A
#
# COMPACT_ATOMS: atom_id res chain seq x y z
N MET A 1 0.50 -5.29 -14.26
CA MET A 1 -0.61 -4.47 -13.71
C MET A 1 -0.26 -4.14 -12.29
N THR A 2 -0.31 -2.87 -11.89
CA THR A 2 0.00 -2.47 -10.51
C THR A 2 -1.21 -1.83 -9.89
N VAL A 3 -1.60 -2.35 -8.73
CA VAL A 3 -2.81 -2.03 -7.98
C VAL A 3 -2.34 -1.36 -6.70
N TYR A 4 -2.66 -0.08 -6.51
CA TYR A 4 -2.27 0.69 -5.33
C TYR A 4 -3.52 1.12 -4.56
N SER A 5 -3.54 0.86 -3.25
CA SER A 5 -4.50 1.47 -2.32
C SER A 5 -4.08 2.89 -1.93
N GLU A 6 -2.78 3.18 -1.88
CA GLU A 6 -2.19 4.51 -1.65
C GLU A 6 -0.99 4.77 -2.57
N ALA A 7 -0.72 6.04 -2.89
CA ALA A 7 0.40 6.41 -3.77
C ALA A 7 1.74 6.05 -3.12
N PRO A 8 2.71 5.47 -3.86
CA PRO A 8 4.04 5.28 -3.33
C PRO A 8 4.67 6.63 -2.95
N PRO A 9 5.47 6.71 -1.88
CA PRO A 9 6.13 7.94 -1.49
C PRO A 9 7.02 8.46 -2.64
N PRO A 10 7.09 9.79 -2.86
CA PRO A 10 7.90 10.40 -3.93
C PRO A 10 9.41 10.07 -3.89
N GLU A 11 9.89 9.54 -2.76
CA GLU A 11 11.24 9.00 -2.58
C GLU A 11 11.60 7.91 -3.61
N LEU A 12 10.60 7.26 -4.21
CA LEU A 12 10.74 6.19 -5.18
C LEU A 12 11.08 6.66 -6.61
N SER A 13 10.79 7.92 -6.96
CA SER A 13 10.95 8.43 -8.36
C SER A 13 12.31 9.06 -8.67
N ASP A 14 12.97 9.70 -7.69
CA ASP A 14 14.23 10.43 -7.94
C ASP A 14 15.50 9.66 -7.50
N TRP A 15 15.37 8.61 -6.68
CA TRP A 15 16.49 7.73 -6.33
C TRP A 15 16.97 6.86 -7.51
N LEU A 16 16.17 6.79 -8.59
CA LEU A 16 16.42 6.03 -9.81
C LEU A 16 17.68 6.44 -10.61
N LEU A 17 18.39 7.50 -10.20
CA LEU A 17 19.50 8.12 -10.95
C LEU A 17 20.88 8.06 -10.29
N ARG A 18 21.08 7.39 -9.14
CA ARG A 18 22.42 7.31 -8.49
C ARG A 18 22.75 5.90 -7.98
N GLU A 19 23.88 5.37 -8.43
CA GLU A 19 24.38 4.00 -8.20
C GLU A 19 25.40 3.84 -7.06
N ASN A 20 25.67 2.57 -6.72
CA ASN A 20 26.70 1.94 -5.85
C ASN A 20 26.27 1.71 -4.37
N SER A 21 26.53 0.58 -3.69
CA SER A 21 27.38 -0.62 -3.93
C SER A 21 27.05 -1.79 -2.95
N HIS A 22 27.35 -3.03 -3.39
CA HIS A 22 27.68 -4.33 -2.74
C HIS A 22 27.12 -4.77 -1.35
N GLN A 23 26.48 -5.97 -1.27
CA GLN A 23 26.83 -7.17 -0.44
C GLN A 23 25.75 -8.31 -0.43
N ARG A 24 26.13 -9.53 -0.03
CA ARG A 24 25.55 -10.89 -0.32
C ARG A 24 24.37 -11.41 0.56
N PHE A 25 23.78 -12.52 0.10
CA PHE A 25 22.43 -13.12 0.23
C PHE A 25 22.18 -14.22 1.30
N LEU A 26 20.89 -14.43 1.67
CA LEU A 26 20.28 -15.69 2.18
C LEU A 26 18.79 -15.82 1.74
N PRO A 27 18.22 -17.03 1.53
CA PRO A 27 16.81 -17.23 1.13
C PRO A 27 15.89 -17.53 2.33
N SER A 28 14.66 -16.99 2.35
CA SER A 28 13.64 -17.26 3.39
C SER A 28 12.32 -17.77 2.80
N HIS A 29 11.77 -18.83 3.40
CA HIS A 29 10.52 -19.49 3.05
C HIS A 29 9.29 -18.66 3.50
N ILE A 30 8.41 -18.30 2.58
CA ILE A 30 7.15 -17.58 2.82
C ILE A 30 6.04 -18.59 3.17
N LYS A 31 5.20 -18.31 4.18
CA LYS A 31 4.03 -19.16 4.51
C LYS A 31 2.78 -18.34 4.89
N CYS A 32 2.12 -17.66 3.95
CA CYS A 32 0.79 -17.14 4.23
C CYS A 32 -0.13 -18.31 4.68
N PRO A 33 -0.81 -18.24 5.84
CA PRO A 33 -1.55 -19.36 6.39
C PRO A 33 -2.60 -19.85 5.37
N LYS A 34 -2.56 -21.15 5.07
CA LYS A 34 -3.59 -21.81 4.23
C LYS A 34 -4.88 -21.83 5.04
N GLY A 35 -5.94 -21.22 4.52
CA GLY A 35 -7.28 -21.33 5.12
C GLY A 35 -7.67 -22.79 5.33
N MET A 36 -8.38 -23.07 6.41
CA MET A 36 -8.80 -24.41 6.83
C MET A 36 -9.76 -25.02 5.78
N LEU A 37 -9.28 -25.99 5.00
CA LEU A 37 -10.07 -26.75 4.02
C LEU A 37 -10.81 -27.90 4.71
N PHE A 38 -12.14 -27.91 4.64
CA PHE A 38 -12.95 -29.09 4.95
C PHE A 38 -12.89 -30.09 3.78
N PRO A 39 -12.68 -31.40 4.02
CA PRO A 39 -12.63 -32.38 2.95
C PRO A 39 -14.05 -32.70 2.45
N VAL A 40 -14.33 -32.35 1.19
CA VAL A 40 -15.51 -32.86 0.46
C VAL A 40 -15.09 -34.12 -0.28
N LEU A 41 -15.75 -35.24 0.04
CA LEU A 41 -15.59 -36.54 -0.60
C LEU A 41 -15.92 -36.45 -2.11
N LEU A 42 -14.95 -36.79 -2.96
CA LEU A 42 -15.10 -36.82 -4.41
C LEU A 42 -15.65 -38.19 -4.86
N GLY A 43 -16.85 -38.21 -5.43
CA GLY A 43 -17.36 -39.36 -6.18
C GLY A 43 -16.78 -39.39 -7.60
N LEU A 44 -16.22 -40.54 -7.99
CA LEU A 44 -15.68 -40.82 -9.32
C LEU A 44 -16.81 -41.01 -10.36
N ALA A 45 -16.73 -40.29 -11.48
CA ALA A 45 -17.38 -40.68 -12.73
C ALA A 45 -16.43 -40.41 -13.91
N LEU A 46 -16.10 -41.48 -14.63
CA LEU A 46 -15.35 -41.49 -15.90
C LEU A 46 -16.26 -41.07 -17.06
N GLY A 47 -15.75 -40.24 -17.98
CA GLY A 47 -16.42 -39.91 -19.24
C GLY A 47 -15.43 -39.34 -20.27
N LEU A 48 -15.45 -39.94 -21.46
CA LEU A 48 -14.47 -39.86 -22.57
C LEU A 48 -14.36 -38.50 -23.29
N VAL A 49 -13.16 -38.25 -23.82
CA VAL A 49 -12.70 -37.06 -24.56
C VAL A 49 -13.10 -37.11 -26.04
N GLY A 50 -13.65 -36.01 -26.56
CA GLY A 50 -13.68 -35.70 -27.99
C GLY A 50 -12.92 -34.38 -28.22
N ALA A 51 -11.75 -34.45 -28.86
CA ALA A 51 -10.88 -33.30 -29.11
C ALA A 51 -11.22 -32.65 -30.47
N PHE A 52 -11.57 -31.36 -30.45
CA PHE A 52 -11.51 -30.48 -31.61
C PHE A 52 -10.34 -29.50 -31.41
N PRO A 53 -9.44 -29.32 -32.39
CA PRO A 53 -8.29 -28.44 -32.23
C PRO A 53 -8.73 -26.98 -32.30
N SER A 54 -8.52 -26.24 -31.21
CA SER A 54 -8.61 -24.78 -31.18
C SER A 54 -7.36 -24.15 -31.83
N PRO A 55 -7.47 -22.99 -32.49
CA PRO A 55 -6.33 -22.33 -33.14
C PRO A 55 -5.19 -22.08 -32.16
N GLN A 56 -3.99 -22.46 -32.58
CA GLN A 56 -2.77 -22.45 -31.79
C GLN A 56 -2.11 -21.06 -31.87
N ASP A 57 -2.12 -20.31 -30.77
CA ASP A 57 -1.25 -19.14 -30.60
C ASP A 57 0.19 -19.65 -30.33
N ASP A 58 0.95 -19.84 -31.41
CA ASP A 58 2.34 -20.32 -31.42
C ASP A 58 3.36 -19.23 -31.00
N ALA A 59 3.20 -18.70 -29.80
CA ALA A 59 4.28 -18.03 -29.07
C ALA A 59 4.66 -18.88 -27.85
N ALA A 60 5.96 -19.14 -27.67
CA ALA A 60 6.47 -19.83 -26.48
C ALA A 60 5.85 -19.20 -25.22
N PRO A 61 5.28 -20.00 -24.30
CA PRO A 61 4.38 -19.50 -23.27
C PRO A 61 5.11 -18.56 -22.29
N GLY A 62 4.68 -17.30 -22.26
CA GLY A 62 5.18 -16.32 -21.29
C GLY A 62 4.84 -16.74 -19.85
N LYS A 63 5.77 -16.48 -18.93
CA LYS A 63 5.58 -16.69 -17.49
C LYS A 63 4.87 -15.49 -16.86
N ASN A 64 3.88 -15.75 -16.02
CA ASN A 64 3.21 -14.71 -15.24
C ASN A 64 3.94 -14.47 -13.92
N TRP A 65 4.46 -13.25 -13.74
CA TRP A 65 5.17 -12.86 -12.53
C TRP A 65 4.34 -11.84 -11.73
N VAL A 66 4.44 -11.93 -10.40
CA VAL A 66 3.66 -11.10 -9.48
C VAL A 66 4.59 -10.48 -8.44
N VAL A 67 4.40 -9.19 -8.18
CA VAL A 67 5.06 -8.47 -7.07
C VAL A 67 3.97 -7.89 -6.17
N ILE A 68 3.99 -8.26 -4.89
CA ILE A 68 3.04 -7.82 -3.87
C ILE A 68 3.81 -7.06 -2.80
N VAL A 69 3.35 -5.86 -2.44
CA VAL A 69 4.03 -4.99 -1.47
C VAL A 69 3.04 -4.42 -0.46
N ALA A 70 3.30 -4.62 0.83
CA ALA A 70 2.69 -3.89 1.93
C ALA A 70 3.69 -2.82 2.43
N GLY A 71 3.32 -1.55 2.31
CA GLY A 71 4.23 -0.42 2.56
C GLY A 71 4.36 0.04 4.02
N SER A 72 3.68 -0.62 4.96
CA SER A 72 3.59 -0.19 6.36
C SER A 72 3.78 -1.34 7.35
N ASN A 73 3.99 -0.97 8.61
CA ASN A 73 4.07 -1.84 9.78
C ASN A 73 3.17 -1.28 10.91
N GLY A 74 3.18 -1.97 12.04
CA GLY A 74 2.45 -1.64 13.26
C GLY A 74 1.03 -2.20 13.27
N TRP A 75 0.52 -2.49 14.46
CA TRP A 75 -0.78 -3.14 14.67
C TRP A 75 -1.97 -2.34 14.10
N TYR A 76 -1.92 -1.00 14.16
CA TYR A 76 -2.94 -0.14 13.53
C TYR A 76 -2.99 -0.26 12.00
N ASN A 77 -1.92 -0.74 11.38
CA ASN A 77 -1.81 -0.95 9.93
C ASN A 77 -1.88 -2.44 9.53
N TYR A 78 -2.52 -3.26 10.37
CA TYR A 78 -2.75 -4.69 10.11
C TYR A 78 -3.27 -4.94 8.67
N ARG A 79 -4.26 -4.13 8.26
CA ARG A 79 -4.91 -4.14 6.94
C ARG A 79 -3.97 -4.27 5.74
N HIS A 80 -2.83 -3.58 5.72
CA HIS A 80 -1.98 -3.56 4.52
C HIS A 80 -1.24 -4.89 4.31
N GLN A 81 -0.84 -5.56 5.39
CA GLN A 81 -0.20 -6.89 5.29
C GLN A 81 -1.25 -8.00 5.13
N ALA A 82 -2.44 -7.82 5.70
CA ALA A 82 -3.57 -8.71 5.45
C ALA A 82 -3.98 -8.69 3.96
N ASP A 83 -4.09 -7.51 3.36
CA ASP A 83 -4.33 -7.34 1.92
C ASP A 83 -3.24 -8.02 1.08
N ALA A 84 -1.96 -7.83 1.43
CA ALA A 84 -0.86 -8.47 0.73
C ALA A 84 -0.93 -10.01 0.81
N CYS A 85 -1.26 -10.55 1.98
CA CYS A 85 -1.45 -11.98 2.16
C CYS A 85 -2.63 -12.51 1.33
N HIS A 86 -3.75 -11.80 1.29
CA HIS A 86 -4.91 -12.19 0.48
C HIS A 86 -4.58 -12.19 -1.01
N ALA A 87 -3.89 -11.15 -1.50
CA ALA A 87 -3.40 -11.10 -2.88
C ALA A 87 -2.48 -12.28 -3.20
N TYR A 88 -1.58 -12.68 -2.28
CA TYR A 88 -0.73 -13.86 -2.43
C TYR A 88 -1.57 -15.14 -2.56
N GLN A 89 -2.57 -15.32 -1.71
CA GLN A 89 -3.46 -16.50 -1.79
C GLN A 89 -4.20 -16.56 -3.12
N ILE A 90 -4.64 -15.42 -3.67
CA ILE A 90 -5.32 -15.37 -4.98
C ILE A 90 -4.39 -15.83 -6.10
N VAL A 91 -3.15 -15.36 -6.15
CA VAL A 91 -2.25 -15.73 -7.25
C VAL A 91 -1.74 -17.16 -7.10
N HIS A 92 -1.49 -17.61 -5.86
CA HIS A 92 -1.04 -18.96 -5.55
C HIS A 92 -2.14 -19.99 -5.87
N LYS A 93 -3.38 -19.78 -5.43
CA LYS A 93 -4.52 -20.70 -5.70
C LYS A 93 -4.84 -20.81 -7.20
N ASN A 94 -4.46 -19.81 -7.99
CA ASN A 94 -4.66 -19.78 -9.44
C ASN A 94 -3.43 -20.24 -10.24
N GLY A 95 -2.46 -20.89 -9.58
CA GLY A 95 -1.38 -21.63 -10.23
C GLY A 95 -0.15 -20.82 -10.62
N ILE A 96 0.00 -19.58 -10.10
CA ILE A 96 1.29 -18.88 -10.19
C ILE A 96 2.23 -19.51 -9.15
N PRO A 97 3.36 -20.10 -9.57
CA PRO A 97 4.23 -20.79 -8.63
C PRO A 97 5.03 -19.79 -7.78
N ASP A 98 5.43 -20.19 -6.58
CA ASP A 98 6.05 -19.28 -5.60
C ASP A 98 7.34 -18.64 -6.11
N GLU A 99 8.12 -19.32 -6.97
CA GLU A 99 9.30 -18.74 -7.61
C GLU A 99 8.98 -17.59 -8.58
N GLN A 100 7.71 -17.38 -8.91
CA GLN A 100 7.22 -16.28 -9.74
C GLN A 100 6.48 -15.19 -8.94
N ILE A 101 6.43 -15.32 -7.61
CA ILE A 101 5.78 -14.36 -6.72
C ILE A 101 6.84 -13.73 -5.80
N VAL A 102 6.98 -12.41 -5.87
CA VAL A 102 7.82 -11.65 -4.94
C VAL A 102 6.93 -10.92 -3.94
N MET A 103 7.08 -11.27 -2.66
CA MET A 103 6.33 -10.66 -1.56
C MET A 103 7.22 -9.75 -0.72
N MET A 104 6.75 -8.54 -0.45
CA MET A 104 7.45 -7.55 0.39
C MET A 104 6.48 -7.01 1.45
N MET A 105 6.60 -7.42 2.70
CA MET A 105 5.83 -6.91 3.85
C MET A 105 6.70 -6.90 5.11
N TYR A 106 6.36 -6.14 6.16
CA TYR A 106 7.27 -5.92 7.30
C TYR A 106 7.45 -7.08 8.28
N ASP A 107 6.53 -8.05 8.32
CA ASP A 107 6.63 -9.21 9.23
C ASP A 107 6.50 -8.89 10.74
N ASP A 108 5.55 -8.06 11.14
CA ASP A 108 5.43 -7.65 12.54
C ASP A 108 4.06 -7.94 13.18
N LEU A 109 3.15 -8.63 12.46
CA LEU A 109 1.77 -8.87 12.92
C LEU A 109 1.53 -10.29 13.44
N ALA A 110 2.10 -11.30 12.80
CA ALA A 110 1.84 -12.71 13.07
C ALA A 110 2.13 -13.14 14.51
N ASN A 111 3.27 -12.66 15.01
CA ASN A 111 3.77 -12.92 16.35
C ASN A 111 3.66 -11.69 17.26
N ASN A 112 2.83 -10.71 16.88
CA ASN A 112 2.60 -9.51 17.68
C ASN A 112 1.90 -9.90 18.99
N GLU A 113 2.27 -9.28 20.11
CA GLU A 113 1.63 -9.51 21.41
C GLU A 113 0.13 -9.18 21.39
N ASN A 114 -0.28 -8.24 20.53
CA ASN A 114 -1.69 -7.88 20.35
C ASN A 114 -2.47 -8.87 19.48
N ASN A 115 -1.83 -9.89 18.90
CA ASN A 115 -2.50 -10.88 18.07
C ASN A 115 -3.18 -11.96 18.94
N PRO A 116 -4.53 -12.01 18.98
CA PRO A 116 -5.26 -13.02 19.76
C PRO A 116 -5.13 -14.43 19.17
N THR A 117 -4.57 -14.58 17.97
CA THR A 117 -4.32 -15.86 17.29
C THR A 117 -2.87 -15.94 16.79
N PRO A 118 -1.89 -16.19 17.68
CA PRO A 118 -0.47 -16.21 17.34
C PRO A 118 -0.13 -17.20 16.22
N GLY A 119 0.74 -16.80 15.29
CA GLY A 119 1.22 -17.64 14.18
C GLY A 119 0.29 -17.70 12.96
N ILE A 120 -0.87 -17.03 12.99
CA ILE A 120 -1.74 -16.85 11.82
C ILE A 120 -1.40 -15.50 11.15
N LEU A 121 -0.41 -15.57 10.22
CA LEU A 121 0.08 -14.63 9.17
C LEU A 121 1.61 -14.93 9.00
N ILE A 122 2.25 -15.02 7.80
CA ILE A 122 3.73 -15.23 7.66
C ILE A 122 4.22 -14.67 6.28
N THR A 123 5.49 -14.30 6.05
CA THR A 123 6.17 -13.01 6.33
C THR A 123 7.67 -13.00 5.91
N GLY A 124 8.35 -11.83 5.86
CA GLY A 124 9.81 -11.67 5.62
C GLY A 124 10.36 -10.23 5.83
N PRO A 125 11.65 -9.98 6.13
CA PRO A 125 12.12 -8.74 6.79
C PRO A 125 12.65 -7.54 5.94
N ASP A 126 12.39 -7.42 4.63
CA ASP A 126 13.18 -6.50 3.76
C ASP A 126 12.37 -5.53 2.85
N VAL A 127 11.39 -4.82 3.40
CA VAL A 127 10.59 -3.81 2.66
C VAL A 127 11.28 -2.45 2.61
N THR A 128 12.01 -2.19 1.53
CA THR A 128 12.53 -0.84 1.24
C THR A 128 12.19 -0.41 -0.19
N PRO A 129 12.07 0.90 -0.47
CA PRO A 129 11.98 1.40 -1.84
C PRO A 129 13.11 0.88 -2.75
N GLN A 130 14.31 0.73 -2.18
CA GLN A 130 15.50 0.23 -2.87
C GLN A 130 15.34 -1.24 -3.27
N ASN A 131 14.93 -2.09 -2.33
CA ASN A 131 14.68 -3.50 -2.61
C ASN A 131 13.52 -3.66 -3.59
N PHE A 132 12.45 -2.85 -3.47
CA PHE A 132 11.32 -2.88 -4.40
C PHE A 132 11.79 -2.55 -5.82
N LEU A 133 12.53 -1.46 -6.00
CA LEU A 133 13.06 -1.08 -7.32
C LEU A 133 14.10 -2.07 -7.86
N ALA A 134 14.93 -2.68 -7.00
CA ALA A 134 15.91 -3.69 -7.41
C ALA A 134 15.23 -4.99 -7.86
N VAL A 135 14.21 -5.43 -7.12
CA VAL A 135 13.31 -6.54 -7.52
C VAL A 135 12.68 -6.25 -8.87
N LEU A 136 12.21 -5.02 -9.09
CA LEU A 136 11.58 -4.58 -10.34
C LEU A 136 12.57 -4.34 -11.49
N LYS A 137 13.86 -4.21 -11.26
CA LYS A 137 14.86 -4.07 -12.34
C LYS A 137 15.56 -5.39 -12.65
N GLY A 138 15.29 -6.43 -11.88
CA GLY A 138 15.97 -7.72 -11.96
C GLY A 138 17.42 -7.64 -11.54
N ASP A 139 17.79 -6.57 -10.82
CA ASP A 139 19.15 -6.32 -10.37
C ASP A 139 19.36 -6.98 -9.01
N SER A 140 19.57 -8.30 -9.04
CA SER A 140 19.82 -9.10 -7.83
C SER A 140 21.04 -8.63 -7.04
N SER A 141 21.96 -7.88 -7.66
CA SER A 141 23.16 -7.35 -6.99
C SER A 141 22.86 -6.19 -6.02
N LYS A 142 21.70 -5.55 -6.16
CA LYS A 142 21.25 -4.40 -5.36
C LYS A 142 20.13 -4.74 -4.36
N VAL A 143 19.62 -5.97 -4.37
CA VAL A 143 18.64 -6.43 -3.37
C VAL A 143 19.40 -6.83 -2.10
N LYS A 144 19.08 -6.19 -0.97
CA LYS A 144 19.55 -6.64 0.36
C LYS A 144 18.50 -7.63 0.92
N GLY A 145 18.85 -8.91 1.00
CA GLY A 145 17.94 -10.02 1.39
C GLY A 145 16.92 -10.41 0.30
N GLY A 146 16.22 -11.55 0.41
CA GLY A 146 15.15 -11.99 -0.52
C GLY A 146 15.61 -12.70 -1.82
N SER A 147 14.66 -13.20 -2.62
CA SER A 147 14.87 -14.14 -3.76
C SER A 147 15.07 -13.51 -5.15
N GLY A 148 15.52 -12.26 -5.23
CA GLY A 148 15.42 -11.36 -6.39
C GLY A 148 15.56 -11.94 -7.82
N LYS A 149 14.58 -11.61 -8.68
CA LYS A 149 14.65 -11.46 -10.15
C LYS A 149 13.29 -10.98 -10.67
N LEU A 150 13.23 -9.87 -11.42
CA LEU A 150 12.11 -9.43 -12.28
C LEU A 150 12.44 -8.08 -12.99
N SER A 151 12.37 -7.98 -14.31
CA SER A 151 12.50 -6.66 -14.99
C SER A 151 11.11 -6.07 -15.28
N ALA A 152 10.86 -4.84 -14.85
CA ALA A 152 9.56 -4.16 -14.80
C ALA A 152 9.74 -2.66 -15.12
N ILE A 153 10.32 -2.39 -16.29
CA ILE A 153 10.37 -1.05 -16.90
C ILE A 153 8.96 -0.42 -16.94
N ASP A 154 7.93 -1.22 -17.25
CA ASP A 154 6.53 -0.76 -17.31
C ASP A 154 5.97 -0.27 -15.97
N LEU A 155 6.44 -0.81 -14.84
CA LEU A 155 6.02 -0.36 -13.51
C LEU A 155 6.68 0.96 -13.14
N GLN A 156 7.96 1.11 -13.46
CA GLN A 156 8.67 2.38 -13.31
C GLN A 156 8.00 3.47 -14.16
N ASP A 157 7.61 3.15 -15.39
CA ASP A 157 6.87 4.05 -16.28
C ASP A 157 5.45 4.31 -15.81
N THR A 158 4.77 3.34 -15.19
CA THR A 158 3.45 3.54 -14.59
C THR A 158 3.51 4.46 -13.37
N ILE A 159 4.50 4.29 -12.49
CA ILE A 159 4.72 5.18 -11.32
C ILE A 159 5.04 6.59 -11.81
N LYS A 160 5.95 6.71 -12.78
CA LYS A 160 6.30 7.98 -13.43
C LYS A 160 5.08 8.62 -14.08
N TYR A 161 4.29 7.87 -14.84
CA TYR A 161 3.05 8.33 -15.45
C TYR A 161 2.03 8.78 -14.39
N MET A 162 1.79 8.00 -13.34
CA MET A 162 0.84 8.39 -12.29
C MET A 162 1.29 9.65 -11.54
N HIS A 163 2.60 9.83 -11.39
CA HIS A 163 3.20 11.05 -10.84
C HIS A 163 3.02 12.25 -11.78
N GLU A 164 3.36 12.10 -13.06
CA GLU A 164 3.25 13.13 -14.11
C GLU A 164 1.79 13.54 -14.39
N ASN A 165 0.83 12.63 -14.15
CA ASN A 165 -0.58 12.84 -14.48
C ASN A 165 -1.46 13.27 -13.29
N LYS A 166 -0.90 13.46 -12.08
CA LYS A 166 -1.41 14.40 -11.06
C LYS A 166 -2.78 14.09 -10.43
N LYS A 167 -3.02 12.89 -9.89
CA LYS A 167 -4.38 12.50 -9.44
C LYS A 167 -4.54 11.88 -8.05
N TYR A 168 -3.84 12.42 -7.04
CA TYR A 168 -4.03 12.03 -5.63
C TYR A 168 -4.60 13.20 -4.81
N LYS A 169 -5.92 13.26 -4.64
CA LYS A 169 -6.58 14.33 -3.85
C LYS A 169 -7.51 13.82 -2.74
N LYS A 170 -7.72 12.51 -2.63
CA LYS A 170 -8.55 11.87 -1.60
C LYS A 170 -7.80 10.70 -0.97
N SER A 171 -8.02 10.47 0.32
CA SER A 171 -7.51 9.30 1.03
C SER A 171 -8.25 8.03 0.59
N SER A 172 -7.58 6.89 0.71
CA SER A 172 -8.21 5.58 0.75
C SER A 172 -8.89 5.35 2.10
N TYR A 173 -9.66 4.26 2.19
CA TYR A 173 -10.44 3.92 3.37
C TYR A 173 -10.12 2.48 3.77
N ALA A 174 -9.90 2.27 5.07
CA ALA A 174 -9.92 0.98 5.70
C ALA A 174 -11.36 0.45 5.83
N CYS A 175 -11.51 -0.85 5.99
CA CYS A 175 -12.77 -1.53 6.21
C CYS A 175 -12.61 -2.74 7.16
N TYR A 176 -13.73 -3.28 7.61
CA TYR A 176 -13.83 -4.47 8.46
C TYR A 176 -13.08 -4.31 9.78
N TYR A 177 -13.66 -3.57 10.72
CA TYR A 177 -13.10 -3.48 12.07
C TYR A 177 -13.37 -4.80 12.81
N ASP A 178 -12.31 -5.41 13.35
CA ASP A 178 -12.42 -6.65 14.12
C ASP A 178 -12.32 -6.37 15.61
N GLU A 179 -13.44 -6.53 16.32
CA GLU A 179 -13.56 -6.31 17.77
C GLU A 179 -12.65 -7.21 18.61
N LYS A 180 -12.14 -8.32 18.07
CA LYS A 180 -11.23 -9.22 18.79
C LYS A 180 -9.77 -8.80 18.66
N ARG A 181 -9.40 -8.26 17.50
CA ARG A 181 -8.04 -7.77 17.21
C ARG A 181 -7.88 -6.28 17.45
N ASP A 182 -8.98 -5.57 17.70
CA ASP A 182 -9.05 -4.12 17.84
C ASP A 182 -8.32 -3.37 16.70
N THR A 183 -8.50 -3.81 15.46
CA THR A 183 -7.87 -3.21 14.27
C THR A 183 -8.71 -3.45 13.03
N TYR A 184 -8.37 -2.80 11.92
CA TYR A 184 -9.02 -3.00 10.63
C TYR A 184 -8.35 -4.12 9.85
N LEU A 185 -9.14 -4.97 9.20
CA LEU A 185 -8.66 -6.18 8.53
C LEU A 185 -8.29 -5.97 7.05
N GLY A 186 -8.74 -4.90 6.41
CA GLY A 186 -8.42 -4.64 5.01
C GLY A 186 -8.67 -3.20 4.59
N ASP A 187 -8.29 -2.90 3.35
CA ASP A 187 -8.59 -1.62 2.71
C ASP A 187 -9.69 -1.77 1.65
N TRP A 188 -10.63 -0.82 1.62
CA TRP A 188 -11.88 -0.94 0.88
C TRP A 188 -11.67 -1.17 -0.62
N TYR A 189 -10.68 -0.51 -1.22
CA TYR A 189 -10.33 -0.76 -2.61
C TYR A 189 -9.75 -2.17 -2.81
N SER A 190 -8.82 -2.58 -1.93
CA SER A 190 -8.12 -3.86 -2.00
C SER A 190 -9.10 -5.02 -1.88
N VAL A 191 -9.88 -5.01 -0.81
CA VAL A 191 -10.91 -6.00 -0.52
C VAL A 191 -11.87 -6.15 -1.70
N ASN A 192 -12.35 -5.03 -2.27
CA ASN A 192 -13.29 -5.08 -3.39
C ASN A 192 -12.75 -5.80 -4.63
N TRP A 193 -11.46 -5.70 -4.96
CA TRP A 193 -10.92 -6.45 -6.11
C TRP A 193 -10.53 -7.88 -5.74
N MET A 194 -10.08 -8.11 -4.50
CA MET A 194 -9.68 -9.44 -4.04
C MET A 194 -10.88 -10.37 -3.84
N GLU A 195 -11.96 -9.86 -3.23
CA GLU A 195 -13.22 -10.58 -3.07
C GLU A 195 -13.91 -10.84 -4.42
N ASP A 196 -13.82 -9.90 -5.36
CA ASP A 196 -14.27 -10.11 -6.75
C ASP A 196 -13.49 -11.27 -7.40
N SER A 197 -12.15 -11.25 -7.28
CA SER A 197 -11.29 -12.33 -7.77
C SER A 197 -11.46 -13.67 -7.03
N ASP A 198 -12.08 -13.66 -5.86
CA ASP A 198 -12.42 -14.87 -5.12
C ASP A 198 -13.67 -15.57 -5.63
N VAL A 199 -14.63 -14.82 -6.18
CA VAL A 199 -15.98 -15.31 -6.53
C VAL A 199 -16.25 -15.34 -8.03
N GLU A 200 -15.44 -14.68 -8.86
CA GLU A 200 -15.61 -14.65 -10.31
C GLU A 200 -14.80 -15.74 -11.04
N ASP A 201 -15.26 -16.12 -12.23
CA ASP A 201 -14.46 -16.97 -13.14
C ASP A 201 -13.45 -16.08 -13.89
N LEU A 202 -12.20 -16.09 -13.41
CA LEU A 202 -11.12 -15.25 -13.94
C LEU A 202 -10.77 -15.51 -15.41
N ASN A 203 -11.17 -16.66 -15.98
CA ASN A 203 -11.00 -16.95 -17.41
C ASN A 203 -12.03 -16.19 -18.27
N LYS A 204 -13.15 -15.79 -17.67
CA LYS A 204 -14.23 -15.07 -18.36
C LYS A 204 -14.17 -13.59 -18.08
N GLU A 205 -13.87 -13.21 -16.83
CA GLU A 205 -13.80 -11.82 -16.43
C GLU A 205 -12.66 -11.07 -17.13
N THR A 206 -12.95 -9.87 -17.61
CA THR A 206 -11.94 -8.95 -18.15
C THR A 206 -11.50 -7.95 -17.08
N LEU A 207 -10.28 -7.43 -17.21
CA LEU A 207 -9.80 -6.33 -16.36
C LEU A 207 -10.75 -5.11 -16.39
N ALA A 208 -11.41 -4.83 -17.51
CA ALA A 208 -12.40 -3.78 -17.64
C ALA A 208 -13.68 -4.05 -16.83
N LYS A 209 -14.11 -5.32 -16.71
CA LYS A 209 -15.25 -5.71 -15.88
C LYS A 209 -14.89 -5.55 -14.39
N GLN A 210 -13.79 -6.15 -13.95
CA GLN A 210 -13.29 -6.03 -12.58
C GLN A 210 -13.13 -4.55 -12.19
N PHE A 211 -12.50 -3.72 -13.04
CA PHE A 211 -12.38 -2.28 -12.80
C PHE A 211 -13.73 -1.59 -12.57
N LYS A 212 -14.76 -1.91 -13.37
CA LYS A 212 -16.10 -1.32 -13.22
C LYS A 212 -16.76 -1.74 -11.91
N ILE A 213 -16.63 -3.01 -11.54
CA ILE A 213 -17.15 -3.56 -10.27
C ILE A 213 -16.50 -2.84 -9.10
N VAL A 214 -15.16 -2.87 -9.04
CA VAL A 214 -14.38 -2.25 -7.96
C VAL A 214 -14.65 -0.75 -7.87
N LYS A 215 -14.75 -0.05 -9.01
CA LYS A 215 -15.11 1.37 -9.04
C LYS A 215 -16.51 1.65 -8.51
N SER A 216 -17.47 0.77 -8.77
CA SER A 216 -18.84 0.90 -8.27
C SER A 216 -18.91 0.66 -6.76
N HIS A 217 -18.20 -0.35 -6.25
CA HIS A 217 -18.23 -0.72 -4.84
C HIS A 217 -17.38 0.20 -3.96
N THR A 218 -16.25 0.71 -4.48
CA THR A 218 -15.37 1.65 -3.76
C THR A 218 -15.93 3.07 -3.77
N ASN A 219 -17.09 3.26 -3.14
CA ASN A 219 -17.85 4.51 -3.10
C ASN A 219 -17.26 5.61 -2.19
N THR A 220 -16.20 5.32 -1.44
CA THR A 220 -15.53 6.26 -0.52
C THR A 220 -14.43 7.09 -1.18
N SER A 221 -13.92 6.64 -2.33
CA SER A 221 -12.87 7.30 -3.09
C SER A 221 -13.15 7.24 -4.60
N HIS A 222 -12.20 7.67 -5.43
CA HIS A 222 -12.37 7.61 -6.87
C HIS A 222 -11.39 6.61 -7.48
N VAL A 223 -11.87 5.39 -7.76
CA VAL A 223 -11.08 4.42 -8.52
C VAL A 223 -10.84 4.94 -9.93
N LYS A 224 -9.57 4.95 -10.34
CA LYS A 224 -9.11 5.47 -11.65
C LYS A 224 -8.39 4.37 -12.43
N GLN A 225 -8.38 4.52 -13.75
CA GLN A 225 -7.66 3.64 -14.69
C GLN A 225 -6.72 4.50 -15.54
N PHE A 226 -5.54 3.95 -15.82
CA PHE A 226 -4.43 4.64 -16.48
C PHE A 226 -3.72 3.74 -17.50
N GLY A 227 -2.78 4.31 -18.25
CA GLY A 227 -1.94 3.58 -19.21
C GLY A 227 -2.72 3.08 -20.43
N ASN A 228 -2.22 2.00 -21.02
CA ASN A 228 -2.80 1.41 -22.22
C ASN A 228 -4.13 0.69 -21.90
N LYS A 229 -5.25 1.32 -22.25
CA LYS A 229 -6.59 0.77 -22.01
C LYS A 229 -6.92 -0.47 -22.83
N THR A 230 -6.17 -0.78 -23.89
CA THR A 230 -6.44 -2.00 -24.68
C THR A 230 -6.21 -3.26 -23.84
N LEU A 231 -5.25 -3.22 -22.90
CA LEU A 231 -5.00 -4.28 -21.93
C LEU A 231 -6.24 -4.60 -21.08
N ALA A 232 -7.16 -3.65 -20.90
CA ALA A 232 -8.36 -3.85 -20.11
C ALA A 232 -9.31 -4.93 -20.70
N HIS A 233 -9.16 -5.28 -21.97
CA HIS A 233 -9.92 -6.36 -22.62
C HIS A 233 -9.37 -7.74 -22.32
N MET A 234 -8.14 -7.84 -21.81
CA MET A 234 -7.56 -9.11 -21.40
C MET A 234 -8.27 -9.68 -20.18
N LYS A 235 -8.21 -11.00 -20.04
CA LYS A 235 -8.81 -11.74 -18.93
C LYS A 235 -8.02 -11.56 -17.65
N VAL A 236 -8.70 -11.56 -16.50
CA VAL A 236 -8.05 -11.42 -15.19
C VAL A 236 -7.05 -12.56 -14.94
N ILE A 237 -7.37 -13.78 -15.39
CA ILE A 237 -6.48 -14.95 -15.26
C ILE A 237 -5.12 -14.76 -15.94
N ALA A 238 -5.04 -13.89 -16.96
CA ALA A 238 -3.77 -13.61 -17.65
C ALA A 238 -2.75 -12.89 -16.74
N PHE A 239 -3.20 -12.33 -15.61
CA PHE A 239 -2.36 -11.60 -14.66
C PHE A 239 -2.39 -12.20 -13.25
N GLN A 240 -3.54 -12.72 -12.81
CA GLN A 240 -3.75 -13.23 -11.46
C GLN A 240 -3.72 -14.77 -11.37
N GLY A 241 -3.36 -15.46 -12.45
CA GLY A 241 -3.26 -16.91 -12.48
C GLY A 241 -2.27 -17.40 -13.54
N ASN A 242 -2.22 -18.71 -13.73
CA ASN A 242 -1.41 -19.35 -14.76
C ASN A 242 -2.29 -20.25 -15.63
N SER A 243 -2.89 -19.65 -16.67
CA SER A 243 -3.86 -20.30 -17.57
C SER A 243 -3.33 -21.52 -18.33
N LYS A 244 -2.00 -21.72 -18.38
CA LYS A 244 -1.34 -22.81 -19.11
C LYS A 244 -0.55 -23.77 -18.20
N SER A 245 -0.65 -23.65 -16.86
CA SER A 245 0.01 -24.54 -15.90
C SER A 245 -0.59 -25.95 -15.80
N GLY A 246 -1.74 -26.20 -16.43
CA GLY A 246 -2.52 -27.42 -16.21
C GLY A 246 -3.19 -27.50 -14.83
N VAL A 247 -2.87 -26.58 -13.92
CA VAL A 247 -3.57 -26.41 -12.64
C VAL A 247 -4.91 -25.76 -12.92
N ARG A 248 -6.00 -26.45 -12.54
CA ARG A 248 -7.34 -25.86 -12.63
C ARG A 248 -7.40 -24.67 -11.66
N PRO A 249 -7.84 -23.48 -12.11
CA PRO A 249 -8.13 -22.37 -11.21
C PRO A 249 -9.05 -22.82 -10.08
N ALA A 250 -8.84 -22.28 -8.88
CA ALA A 250 -9.72 -22.57 -7.77
C ALA A 250 -11.17 -22.21 -8.15
N PRO A 251 -12.16 -23.03 -7.78
CA PRO A 251 -13.55 -22.69 -8.03
C PRO A 251 -13.91 -21.38 -7.29
N PRO A 252 -14.88 -20.61 -7.82
CA PRO A 252 -15.47 -19.48 -7.11
C PRO A 252 -15.79 -19.83 -5.65
N MET A 253 -15.35 -18.96 -4.73
CA MET A 253 -15.70 -19.06 -3.32
C MET A 253 -17.06 -18.42 -3.06
N THR A 254 -17.71 -18.82 -1.98
CA THR A 254 -18.91 -18.13 -1.47
C THR A 254 -18.49 -17.27 -0.30
N LEU A 255 -18.62 -15.95 -0.45
CA LEU A 255 -18.37 -14.99 0.64
C LEU A 255 -19.61 -14.84 1.51
N GLN A 256 -19.39 -14.72 2.81
CA GLN A 256 -20.47 -14.42 3.75
C GLN A 256 -20.80 -12.93 3.67
N PRO A 257 -22.09 -12.53 3.61
CA PRO A 257 -22.46 -11.13 3.63
C PRO A 257 -21.98 -10.46 4.93
N ILE A 258 -21.15 -9.43 4.79
CA ILE A 258 -20.72 -8.60 5.91
C ILE A 258 -21.71 -7.44 6.04
N ALA A 259 -22.42 -7.37 7.16
CA ALA A 259 -23.47 -6.38 7.41
C ALA A 259 -22.91 -4.97 7.65
N ASP A 260 -21.82 -4.85 8.42
CA ASP A 260 -21.13 -3.59 8.67
C ASP A 260 -19.70 -3.64 8.10
N ARG A 261 -19.38 -2.64 7.28
CA ARG A 261 -18.10 -2.54 6.56
C ARG A 261 -17.11 -1.64 7.28
N ASP A 262 -17.54 -0.90 8.31
CA ASP A 262 -16.73 0.01 9.12
C ASP A 262 -15.84 0.97 8.30
N LEU A 263 -16.40 1.54 7.23
CA LEU A 263 -15.62 2.35 6.29
C LEU A 263 -15.00 3.57 6.98
N THR A 264 -13.67 3.57 7.13
CA THR A 264 -12.93 4.60 7.87
C THR A 264 -11.79 5.14 7.03
N SER A 265 -11.68 6.47 6.92
CA SER A 265 -10.58 7.14 6.23
C SER A 265 -9.23 6.70 6.83
N SER A 266 -8.28 6.26 5.99
CA SER A 266 -6.95 5.77 6.40
C SER A 266 -6.26 6.62 7.49
N PRO A 267 -6.13 7.96 7.37
CA PRO A 267 -5.50 8.81 8.40
C PRO A 267 -6.26 8.94 9.73
N ASP A 268 -7.50 8.45 9.79
CA ASP A 268 -8.35 8.49 10.98
C ASP A 268 -8.43 7.13 11.68
N VAL A 269 -7.87 6.07 11.07
CA VAL A 269 -7.86 4.71 11.61
C VAL A 269 -7.34 4.65 13.06
N PRO A 270 -6.16 5.20 13.42
CA PRO A 270 -5.67 5.12 14.80
C PRO A 270 -6.64 5.73 15.81
N LEU A 271 -7.19 6.91 15.51
CA LEU A 271 -8.16 7.59 16.39
C LEU A 271 -9.49 6.84 16.44
N ALA A 272 -9.93 6.24 15.33
CA ALA A 272 -11.16 5.44 15.29
C ALA A 272 -11.03 4.18 16.16
N ILE A 273 -9.89 3.49 16.11
CA ILE A 273 -9.59 2.35 16.98
C ILE A 273 -9.69 2.75 18.46
N LEU A 274 -8.99 3.82 18.86
CA LEU A 274 -8.98 4.28 20.25
C LEU A 274 -10.38 4.68 20.74
N ARG A 275 -11.15 5.37 19.89
CA ARG A 275 -12.54 5.73 20.21
C ARG A 275 -13.42 4.51 20.40
N ARG A 276 -13.27 3.46 19.57
CA ARG A 276 -14.01 2.20 19.72
C ARG A 276 -13.66 1.48 21.01
N LYS A 277 -12.36 1.33 21.32
CA LYS A 277 -11.89 0.77 22.60
C LYS A 277 -12.50 1.52 23.79
N MET A 278 -12.50 2.85 23.73
CA MET A 278 -13.04 3.70 24.78
C MET A 278 -14.55 3.53 24.96
N MET A 279 -15.32 3.40 23.87
CA MET A 279 -16.77 3.19 23.93
C MET A 279 -17.15 1.77 24.39
N LYS A 280 -16.26 0.80 24.23
CA LYS A 280 -16.45 -0.60 24.64
C LYS A 280 -16.14 -0.86 26.11
N SER A 281 -15.19 -0.11 26.67
CA SER A 281 -14.78 -0.27 28.06
C SER A 281 -15.73 0.39 29.05
N ASN A 282 -16.03 -0.32 30.14
CA ASN A 282 -16.71 0.23 31.31
C ASN A 282 -15.74 0.53 32.46
N ASP A 283 -14.44 0.27 32.29
CA ASP A 283 -13.41 0.56 33.29
C ASP A 283 -12.99 2.03 33.20
N ILE A 284 -13.23 2.78 34.28
CA ILE A 284 -12.94 4.21 34.37
C ILE A 284 -11.43 4.49 34.17
N GLN A 285 -10.54 3.63 34.68
CA GLN A 285 -9.09 3.82 34.52
C GLN A 285 -8.66 3.57 33.07
N GLU A 286 -9.21 2.55 32.42
CA GLU A 286 -8.95 2.27 31.01
C GLU A 286 -9.47 3.41 30.12
N VAL A 287 -10.72 3.84 30.32
CA VAL A 287 -11.33 4.96 29.60
C VAL A 287 -10.50 6.24 29.79
N ARG A 288 -10.02 6.51 31.00
CA ARG A 288 -9.14 7.66 31.28
C ARG A 288 -7.80 7.55 30.53
N GLY A 289 -7.19 6.36 30.50
CA GLY A 289 -5.96 6.10 29.74
C GLY A 289 -6.15 6.32 28.23
N LEU A 290 -7.21 5.74 27.67
CA LEU A 290 -7.57 5.90 26.25
C LEU A 290 -7.86 7.36 25.89
N LEU A 291 -8.54 8.11 26.76
CA LEU A 291 -8.80 9.53 26.55
C LEU A 291 -7.50 10.35 26.54
N MET A 292 -6.54 10.02 27.41
CA MET A 292 -5.21 10.66 27.39
C MET A 292 -4.46 10.35 26.10
N GLU A 293 -4.51 9.11 25.61
CA GLU A 293 -3.91 8.70 24.34
C GLU A 293 -4.55 9.42 23.15
N ILE A 294 -5.88 9.48 23.08
CA ILE A 294 -6.64 10.24 22.06
C ILE A 294 -6.22 11.71 22.05
N ASN A 295 -6.18 12.35 23.23
CA ASN A 295 -5.78 13.75 23.35
C ASN A 295 -4.33 13.97 22.94
N SER A 296 -3.43 13.04 23.25
CA SER A 296 -2.05 13.06 22.78
C SER A 296 -2.00 13.04 21.25
N HIS A 297 -2.66 12.08 20.60
CA HIS A 297 -2.71 12.00 19.14
C HIS A 297 -3.28 13.27 18.49
N LEU A 298 -4.37 13.83 19.03
CA LEU A 298 -4.95 15.08 18.52
C LEU A 298 -3.97 16.25 18.63
N LYS A 299 -3.26 16.35 19.75
CA LYS A 299 -2.25 17.39 19.97
C LYS A 299 -1.05 17.26 19.02
N VAL A 300 -0.59 16.04 18.73
CA VAL A 300 0.48 15.85 17.74
C VAL A 300 -0.03 16.20 16.32
N LYS A 301 -1.26 15.84 15.95
CA LYS A 301 -1.86 16.23 14.65
C LYS A 301 -1.92 17.76 14.49
N GLU A 302 -2.36 18.47 15.54
CA GLU A 302 -2.38 19.94 15.56
C GLU A 302 -0.98 20.53 15.46
N MET A 303 -0.02 20.01 16.23
CA MET A 303 1.38 20.42 16.19
C MET A 303 1.99 20.28 14.78
N MET A 304 1.73 19.17 14.09
CA MET A 304 2.24 18.93 12.73
C MET A 304 1.66 19.95 11.73
N ALA A 305 0.34 20.22 11.80
CA ALA A 305 -0.33 21.18 10.95
C ALA A 305 0.21 22.60 11.18
N GLU A 306 0.35 22.99 12.44
CA GLU A 306 0.84 24.29 12.86
C GLU A 306 2.32 24.49 12.47
N THR A 307 3.15 23.46 12.65
CA THR A 307 4.56 23.50 12.23
C THR A 307 4.68 23.72 10.72
N MET A 308 3.90 23.00 9.90
CA MET A 308 3.92 23.23 8.45
C MET A 308 3.42 24.64 8.09
N ARG A 309 2.38 25.14 8.76
CA ARG A 309 1.89 26.52 8.56
C ARG A 309 2.99 27.54 8.85
N GLN A 310 3.68 27.41 9.98
CA GLN A 310 4.78 28.29 10.36
C GLN A 310 5.97 28.21 9.39
N VAL A 311 6.32 27.01 8.90
CA VAL A 311 7.34 26.84 7.85
C VAL A 311 6.94 27.61 6.59
N VAL A 312 5.70 27.44 6.12
CA VAL A 312 5.21 28.14 4.93
C VAL A 312 5.25 29.66 5.14
N GLU A 313 4.76 30.17 6.28
CA GLU A 313 4.78 31.60 6.61
C GLU A 313 6.19 32.18 6.66
N LYS A 314 7.14 31.42 7.20
CA LYS A 314 8.55 31.82 7.26
C LYS A 314 9.18 31.89 5.86
N VAL A 315 8.81 30.98 4.97
CA VAL A 315 9.29 30.98 3.57
C VAL A 315 8.68 32.12 2.76
N THR A 316 7.37 32.36 2.90
CA THR A 316 6.67 33.39 2.13
C THR A 316 6.93 34.80 2.66
N GLY A 317 7.24 34.93 3.95
CA GLY A 317 7.36 36.21 4.66
C GLY A 317 6.04 37.01 4.68
N ASN A 318 4.92 36.38 4.32
CA ASN A 318 3.63 37.04 4.14
C ASN A 318 2.49 36.04 4.36
N GLN A 319 1.54 36.41 5.23
CA GLN A 319 0.44 35.55 5.66
C GLN A 319 -0.54 35.22 4.52
N LEU A 320 -0.92 36.19 3.69
CA LEU A 320 -1.84 35.95 2.56
C LEU A 320 -1.22 34.98 1.55
N LYS A 321 0.06 35.14 1.21
CA LYS A 321 0.78 34.20 0.35
C LYS A 321 0.91 32.81 0.98
N ALA A 322 1.05 32.73 2.30
CA ALA A 322 1.10 31.46 3.01
C ALA A 322 -0.24 30.72 2.92
N GLU A 323 -1.35 31.43 3.09
CA GLU A 323 -2.69 30.86 2.92
C GLU A 323 -2.92 30.37 1.49
N GLU A 324 -2.51 31.14 0.47
CA GLU A 324 -2.57 30.68 -0.93
C GLU A 324 -1.78 29.40 -1.17
N VAL A 325 -0.59 29.28 -0.56
CA VAL A 325 0.22 28.05 -0.60
C VAL A 325 -0.56 26.91 0.04
N LEU A 326 -1.08 27.07 1.26
CA LEU A 326 -1.73 26.00 2.03
C LEU A 326 -3.09 25.56 1.43
N ASN A 327 -3.80 26.47 0.78
CA ASN A 327 -5.11 26.20 0.17
C ASN A 327 -5.02 25.63 -1.26
N SER A 328 -3.85 25.71 -1.90
CA SER A 328 -3.64 25.17 -3.24
C SER A 328 -3.23 23.70 -3.24
N ARG A 329 -3.37 23.05 -4.39
CA ARG A 329 -2.81 21.72 -4.67
C ARG A 329 -2.13 21.78 -6.02
N SER A 330 -0.85 22.12 -6.00
CA SER A 330 0.02 22.17 -7.17
C SER A 330 0.53 20.79 -7.53
N ASP A 331 0.91 20.66 -8.78
CA ASP A 331 1.43 19.43 -9.35
C ASP A 331 2.94 19.42 -9.29
N LEU A 332 3.57 18.28 -8.96
CA LEU A 332 5.03 18.24 -8.85
C LEU A 332 5.70 18.26 -10.23
N THR A 333 6.40 19.33 -10.52
CA THR A 333 7.34 19.48 -11.65
C THR A 333 8.77 19.77 -11.16
N GLN A 334 8.90 20.30 -9.94
CA GLN A 334 10.17 20.65 -9.30
C GLN A 334 10.67 19.54 -8.35
N SER A 335 10.82 18.32 -8.87
CA SER A 335 11.17 17.13 -8.08
C SER A 335 12.43 17.32 -7.23
N ARG A 336 13.50 17.92 -7.78
CA ARG A 336 14.74 18.21 -7.02
C ARG A 336 14.53 19.13 -5.82
N CYS A 337 13.75 20.21 -5.97
CA CYS A 337 13.44 21.11 -4.86
C CYS A 337 12.64 20.37 -3.80
N TYR A 338 11.59 19.67 -4.22
CA TYR A 338 10.70 18.97 -3.33
C TYR A 338 11.40 17.85 -2.57
N MET A 339 12.27 17.07 -3.22
CA MET A 339 13.02 15.99 -2.56
C MET A 339 14.00 16.49 -1.52
N ASN A 340 14.69 17.61 -1.78
CA ASN A 340 15.52 18.26 -0.78
C ASN A 340 14.70 18.72 0.43
N ALA A 341 13.56 19.40 0.18
CA ALA A 341 12.66 19.85 1.23
C ALA A 341 12.06 18.68 2.02
N LEU A 342 11.62 17.62 1.34
CA LEU A 342 11.03 16.41 1.91
C LEU A 342 12.02 15.68 2.83
N THR A 343 13.24 15.45 2.33
CA THR A 343 14.31 14.78 3.09
C THR A 343 14.68 15.58 4.33
N HIS A 344 14.78 16.91 4.18
CA HIS A 344 15.10 17.80 5.29
C HIS A 344 13.98 17.88 6.32
N TYR A 345 12.71 17.94 5.87
CA TYR A 345 11.54 17.93 6.74
C TYR A 345 11.43 16.63 7.54
N LYS A 346 11.65 15.49 6.90
CA LYS A 346 11.67 14.17 7.55
C LYS A 346 12.70 14.09 8.66
N ARG A 347 13.90 14.60 8.39
CA ARG A 347 15.05 14.55 9.31
C ARG A 347 14.93 15.55 10.46
N ASN A 348 14.46 16.75 10.19
CA ASN A 348 14.52 17.86 11.14
C ASN A 348 13.18 18.20 11.78
N CYS A 349 12.05 17.78 11.19
CA CYS A 349 10.70 18.08 11.67
C CYS A 349 9.95 16.81 12.11
N PHE A 350 9.43 16.02 11.18
CA PHE A 350 8.61 14.85 11.54
C PHE A 350 8.94 13.67 10.64
N ASN A 351 9.43 12.60 11.25
CA ASN A 351 9.66 11.33 10.56
C ASN A 351 8.38 10.49 10.59
N TRP A 352 7.59 10.56 9.52
CA TRP A 352 6.31 9.85 9.39
C TRP A 352 6.42 8.31 9.36
N HIS A 353 7.64 7.74 9.37
CA HIS A 353 7.82 6.31 9.62
C HIS A 353 7.62 5.94 11.09
N LYS A 354 7.64 6.92 12.00
CA LYS A 354 7.18 6.73 13.38
C LYS A 354 5.66 6.92 13.41
N THR A 355 4.93 5.99 14.01
CA THR A 355 3.46 5.97 14.03
C THR A 355 2.87 7.26 14.60
N GLU A 356 3.52 7.88 15.59
CA GLU A 356 3.07 9.16 16.16
C GLU A 356 3.07 10.32 15.15
N PHE A 357 3.87 10.23 14.08
CA PHE A 357 4.06 11.28 13.08
C PHE A 357 3.52 10.94 11.69
N GLU A 358 2.80 9.82 11.54
CA GLU A 358 2.28 9.36 10.24
C GLU A 358 1.41 10.44 9.55
N TYR A 359 0.65 11.21 10.34
CA TYR A 359 -0.19 12.29 9.83
C TYR A 359 0.60 13.43 9.13
N ALA A 360 1.91 13.52 9.33
CA ALA A 360 2.76 14.50 8.63
C ALA A 360 2.69 14.35 7.10
N LEU A 361 2.44 13.14 6.59
CA LEU A 361 2.23 12.87 5.16
C LEU A 361 1.13 13.77 4.56
N ARG A 362 0.12 14.15 5.35
CA ARG A 362 -1.01 14.98 4.92
C ARG A 362 -0.64 16.44 4.67
N HIS A 363 0.53 16.86 5.12
CA HIS A 363 1.01 18.24 5.00
C HIS A 363 2.09 18.41 3.91
N LEU A 364 2.65 17.31 3.38
CA LEU A 364 3.75 17.36 2.41
C LEU A 364 3.40 18.09 1.10
N TYR A 365 2.11 18.17 0.75
CA TYR A 365 1.65 18.94 -0.41
C TYR A 365 2.06 20.42 -0.33
N ALA A 366 2.20 20.98 0.87
CA ALA A 366 2.62 22.37 1.05
C ALA A 366 4.06 22.58 0.56
N LEU A 367 4.94 21.59 0.73
CA LEU A 367 6.31 21.64 0.21
C LEU A 367 6.33 21.59 -1.32
N VAL A 368 5.45 20.80 -1.93
CA VAL A 368 5.24 20.82 -3.40
C VAL A 368 4.83 22.23 -3.82
N ASN A 369 3.81 22.80 -3.17
CA ASN A 369 3.28 24.12 -3.51
C ASN A 369 4.32 25.24 -3.39
N LEU A 370 5.21 25.17 -2.40
CA LEU A 370 6.34 26.11 -2.25
C LEU A 370 7.32 25.97 -3.42
N CYS A 371 7.74 24.75 -3.75
CA CYS A 371 8.67 24.49 -4.85
C CYS A 371 8.08 24.90 -6.21
N GLU A 372 6.81 24.61 -6.48
CA GLU A 372 6.14 25.01 -7.73
C GLU A 372 5.99 26.53 -7.87
N ARG A 373 5.93 27.25 -6.75
CA ARG A 373 5.94 28.73 -6.71
C ARG A 373 7.35 29.34 -6.78
N ARG A 374 8.37 28.54 -7.09
CA ARG A 374 9.77 28.98 -7.28
C ARG A 374 10.44 29.52 -6.02
N TYR A 375 9.95 29.19 -4.83
CA TYR A 375 10.73 29.41 -3.61
C TYR A 375 11.98 28.52 -3.64
N ARG A 376 13.14 29.11 -3.30
CA ARG A 376 14.42 28.39 -3.32
C ARG A 376 14.42 27.31 -2.24
N ALA A 377 14.96 26.13 -2.58
CA ALA A 377 15.12 25.03 -1.63
C ALA A 377 15.86 25.49 -0.37
N ASP A 378 16.97 26.23 -0.50
CA ASP A 378 17.74 26.74 0.65
C ASP A 378 16.87 27.56 1.62
N SER A 379 15.97 28.40 1.10
CA SER A 379 15.05 29.20 1.94
C SER A 379 14.03 28.33 2.65
N ILE A 380 13.53 27.27 1.99
CA ILE A 380 12.62 26.28 2.58
C ILE A 380 13.33 25.52 3.72
N LEU A 381 14.56 25.08 3.48
CA LEU A 381 15.36 24.34 4.46
C LEU A 381 15.69 25.20 5.69
N LEU A 382 16.10 26.46 5.49
CA LEU A 382 16.36 27.40 6.58
C LEU A 382 15.11 27.72 7.40
N ALA A 383 13.94 27.82 6.76
CA ALA A 383 12.67 27.97 7.47
C ALA A 383 12.35 26.75 8.34
N MET A 384 12.55 25.54 7.80
CA MET A 384 12.40 24.30 8.58
C MET A 384 13.37 24.25 9.76
N ASP A 385 14.63 24.61 9.56
CA ASP A 385 15.62 24.65 10.65
C ASP A 385 15.16 25.59 11.77
N SER A 386 14.63 26.77 11.40
CA SER A 386 14.15 27.77 12.35
C SER A 386 12.87 27.35 13.10
N VAL A 387 11.95 26.63 12.45
CA VAL A 387 10.64 26.29 13.04
C VAL A 387 10.71 24.96 13.80
N CYS A 388 11.41 23.97 13.25
CA CYS A 388 11.39 22.59 13.76
C CYS A 388 12.40 22.35 14.91
N HIS A 389 12.88 23.40 15.58
CA HIS A 389 13.88 23.34 16.65
C HIS A 389 13.51 22.44 17.85
N PHE A 390 12.24 22.09 18.02
CA PHE A 390 11.76 21.17 19.07
C PHE A 390 12.47 19.80 19.07
N ASN A 391 13.00 19.34 17.93
CA ASN A 391 13.72 18.06 17.84
C ASN A 391 15.16 18.10 18.39
N LYS A 392 15.80 19.27 18.49
CA LYS A 392 17.17 19.36 19.05
C LYS A 392 17.22 19.32 20.57
N GLN A 393 16.12 19.63 21.26
CA GLN A 393 16.11 19.71 22.73
C GLN A 393 15.53 18.48 23.44
N ARG A 394 14.85 17.56 22.73
CA ARG A 394 14.19 16.39 23.35
C ARG A 394 14.80 15.03 23.04
N GLY A 395 15.86 14.94 22.24
CA GLY A 395 16.63 13.68 22.08
C GLY A 395 15.77 12.46 21.77
N PHE A 396 14.98 12.52 20.69
CA PHE A 396 14.20 11.39 20.15
C PHE A 396 14.84 10.75 18.92
#